data_AF-A0A3P7KIZ1-F1
#
_entry.id   AF-A0A3P7KIZ1-F1
#
_cell.length_a   1.000
_cell.length_b   1.000
_cell.length_c   1.000
_cell.angle_alpha   90.00
_cell.angle_beta   90.00
_cell.angle_gamma   90.00
#
_symmetry.space_group_name_H-M   'P 1'
#
loop_
_entity.id
_entity.type
_entity.pdbx_description
1 polymer ?
#
loop_
_entity_poly.entity_id
_entity_poly.type
_entity_poly.pdbx_seq_one_letter_code
_entity_poly.pdbx_strand_id
1 'polypeptide(L)'
;MKGCLFQELENGRLFRILAKINTIVERPEFNLDPSWSETGDRFMIKLFRDYVFHQVTESGKPWMDMAHIVQCLNKLDAGVSEKVQLVSRDGNNLLIVSYGDLRRCLETAFRELSTMPSVVPRH
;
A
#
# COMPACT_ATOMS: atom_id res chain seq x y z
N MET A 1 -24.81 -1.54 -20.14
CA MET A 1 -25.04 -0.62 -19.01
C MET A 1 -24.74 -1.26 -17.64
N LYS A 2 -25.15 -2.50 -17.34
CA LYS A 2 -24.82 -3.16 -16.06
C LYS A 2 -23.32 -3.42 -15.83
N GLY A 3 -22.56 -3.81 -16.85
CA GLY A 3 -21.10 -4.06 -16.72
C GLY A 3 -20.28 -2.83 -16.35
N CYS A 4 -20.64 -1.66 -16.89
CA CYS A 4 -19.99 -0.38 -16.59
C CYS A 4 -20.20 0.04 -15.13
N LEU A 5 -21.40 -0.17 -14.56
CA LEU A 5 -21.67 0.15 -13.14
C LEU A 5 -20.83 -0.67 -12.16
N PHE A 6 -20.61 -1.96 -12.44
CA PHE A 6 -19.76 -2.80 -11.58
C PHE A 6 -18.29 -2.38 -11.64
N GLN A 7 -17.80 -2.04 -12.83
CA GLN A 7 -16.43 -1.52 -13.01
C GLN A 7 -16.23 -0.18 -12.30
N GLU A 8 -17.20 0.74 -12.36
CA GLU A 8 -17.11 2.03 -11.64
C GLU A 8 -17.13 1.86 -10.11
N LEU A 9 -17.91 0.91 -9.59
CA LEU A 9 -17.92 0.59 -8.16
C LEU A 9 -16.57 0.01 -7.70
N GLU A 10 -15.97 -0.87 -8.51
CA GLU A 10 -14.64 -1.44 -8.28
C GLU A 10 -13.57 -0.33 -8.28
N ASN A 11 -13.59 0.55 -9.28
CA ASN A 11 -12.71 1.73 -9.35
C ASN A 11 -12.79 2.59 -8.09
N GLY A 12 -14.01 2.82 -7.57
CA GLY A 12 -14.21 3.57 -6.33
C GLY A 12 -13.59 2.90 -5.09
N ARG A 13 -13.60 1.57 -5.01
CA ARG A 13 -12.94 0.82 -3.92
C ARG A 13 -11.43 0.89 -4.03
N LEU A 14 -10.90 0.65 -5.22
CA LEU A 14 -9.45 0.72 -5.48
C LEU A 14 -8.90 2.12 -5.24
N PHE A 15 -9.63 3.16 -5.66
CA PHE A 15 -9.26 4.55 -5.41
C PHE A 15 -9.13 4.85 -3.91
N ARG A 16 -10.08 4.39 -3.08
CA ARG A 16 -10.02 4.59 -1.63
C ARG A 16 -8.81 3.89 -1.01
N ILE A 17 -8.47 2.69 -1.47
CA ILE A 17 -7.26 1.97 -1.01
C ILE A 17 -6.00 2.74 -1.39
N LEU A 18 -5.90 3.17 -2.65
CA LEU A 18 -4.78 3.99 -3.12
C LEU A 18 -4.65 5.27 -2.29
N ALA A 19 -5.75 5.96 -2.01
CA ALA A 19 -5.74 7.16 -1.18
C ALA A 19 -5.22 6.89 0.23
N LYS A 20 -5.64 5.78 0.87
CA LYS A 20 -5.12 5.37 2.18
C LYS A 20 -3.61 5.10 2.14
N ILE A 21 -3.14 4.32 1.16
CA ILE A 21 -1.71 4.00 1.00
C ILE A 21 -0.89 5.28 0.87
N ASN A 22 -1.29 6.20 -0.03
CA ASN A 22 -0.59 7.47 -0.24
C ASN A 22 -0.61 8.37 1.01
N THR A 23 -1.71 8.36 1.78
CA THR A 23 -1.81 9.12 3.04
C THR A 23 -0.80 8.65 4.09
N ILE A 24 -0.43 7.36 4.07
CA ILE A 24 0.46 6.73 5.04
C ILE A 24 1.93 6.86 4.63
N VAL A 25 2.26 6.60 3.36
CA VAL A 25 3.66 6.41 2.91
C VAL A 25 4.44 7.72 2.72
N GLU A 26 3.80 8.80 2.27
CA GLU A 26 4.49 10.02 1.80
C GLU A 26 4.45 11.18 2.82
N ARG A 27 4.52 10.89 4.13
CA ARG A 27 4.52 11.95 5.16
C ARG A 27 5.93 12.49 5.44
N PRO A 28 6.25 13.75 5.07
CA PRO A 28 7.60 14.31 5.20
C PRO A 28 8.06 14.43 6.66
N GLU A 29 7.12 14.63 7.59
CA GLU A 29 7.36 14.71 9.04
C GLU A 29 8.01 13.45 9.62
N PHE A 30 7.90 12.32 8.93
CA PHE A 30 8.39 11.02 9.39
C PHE A 30 9.40 10.37 8.44
N ASN A 31 9.84 11.09 7.40
CA ASN A 31 10.73 10.55 6.37
C ASN A 31 12.18 10.35 6.86
N LEU A 32 12.51 10.89 8.04
CA LEU A 32 13.81 10.82 8.70
C LEU A 32 13.78 10.16 10.08
N ASP A 33 12.61 9.66 10.51
CA ASP A 33 12.49 8.94 11.78
C ASP A 33 12.68 7.42 11.53
N PRO A 34 13.80 6.81 11.98
CA PRO A 34 14.02 5.38 11.84
C PRO A 34 12.93 4.55 12.54
N SER A 35 12.32 5.08 13.61
CA SER A 35 11.24 4.39 14.31
C SER A 35 9.95 4.32 13.49
N TRP A 36 9.69 5.32 12.64
CA TRP A 36 8.52 5.35 11.75
C TRP A 36 8.76 4.62 10.42
N SER A 37 10.00 4.58 9.96
CA SER A 37 10.38 4.02 8.66
C SER A 37 10.82 2.55 8.70
N GLU A 38 11.22 2.01 9.86
CA GLU A 38 11.78 0.64 9.96
C GLU A 38 11.03 -0.31 10.92
N THR A 39 9.89 0.07 11.52
CA THR A 39 9.12 -0.87 12.37
C THR A 39 7.63 -1.00 12.04
N GLY A 40 7.16 -2.26 12.03
CA GLY A 40 5.75 -2.65 12.07
C GLY A 40 4.94 -2.46 10.78
N ASP A 41 3.65 -2.15 10.95
CA ASP A 41 2.61 -2.12 9.92
C ASP A 41 2.93 -1.14 8.76
N ARG A 42 3.54 0.02 9.05
CA ARG A 42 3.84 1.05 8.03
C ARG A 42 4.94 0.61 7.06
N PHE A 43 5.96 -0.10 7.57
CA PHE A 43 7.02 -0.65 6.72
C PHE A 43 6.46 -1.69 5.75
N MET A 44 5.53 -2.54 6.20
CA MET A 44 4.85 -3.50 5.32
C MET A 44 4.07 -2.79 4.20
N ILE A 45 3.37 -1.69 4.52
CA ILE A 45 2.62 -0.90 3.52
C ILE A 45 3.58 -0.24 2.52
N LYS A 46 4.73 0.28 2.97
CA LYS A 46 5.76 0.86 2.09
C LYS A 46 6.33 -0.17 1.13
N LEU A 47 6.69 -1.35 1.63
CA LEU A 47 7.19 -2.43 0.77
C LEU A 47 6.11 -2.93 -0.20
N PHE A 48 4.86 -3.00 0.23
CA PHE A 48 3.75 -3.34 -0.65
C PHE A 48 3.55 -2.30 -1.76
N ARG A 49 3.64 -1.01 -1.43
CA ARG A 49 3.61 0.09 -2.41
C ARG A 49 4.74 -0.05 -3.43
N ASP A 50 5.95 -0.39 -2.98
CA ASP A 50 7.07 -0.61 -3.89
C ASP A 50 6.83 -1.85 -4.78
N TYR A 51 6.35 -2.96 -4.21
CA TYR A 51 6.00 -4.17 -4.95
C TYR A 51 4.99 -3.92 -6.07
N VAL A 52 3.96 -3.12 -5.80
CA VAL A 52 2.86 -2.87 -6.76
C VAL A 52 3.25 -1.85 -7.83
N PHE A 53 3.93 -0.76 -7.47
CA PHE A 53 4.10 0.41 -8.36
C PHE A 53 5.53 0.62 -8.87
N HIS A 54 6.53 -0.08 -8.32
CA HIS A 54 7.93 0.03 -8.72
C HIS A 54 8.46 -1.29 -9.30
N GLN A 55 7.66 -1.94 -10.13
CA GLN A 55 8.09 -3.16 -10.80
C GLN A 55 9.23 -2.85 -11.77
N VAL A 56 10.20 -3.75 -11.84
CA VAL A 56 11.33 -3.67 -12.76
C VAL A 56 11.47 -4.99 -13.52
N THR A 57 11.94 -4.91 -14.77
CA THR A 57 12.32 -6.09 -15.56
C THR A 57 13.62 -6.71 -15.03
N GLU A 58 13.99 -7.88 -15.55
CA GLU A 58 15.30 -8.51 -15.28
C GLU A 58 16.49 -7.61 -15.64
N SER A 59 16.30 -6.69 -16.60
CA SER A 59 17.31 -5.69 -16.99
C SER A 59 17.27 -4.40 -16.14
N GLY A 60 16.46 -4.37 -15.08
CA GLY A 60 16.32 -3.23 -14.17
C GLY A 60 15.52 -2.06 -14.73
N LYS A 61 14.83 -2.23 -15.87
CA LYS A 61 14.01 -1.17 -16.46
C LYS A 61 12.63 -1.13 -15.80
N PRO A 62 12.02 0.05 -15.59
CA PRO A 62 10.66 0.14 -15.08
C PRO A 62 9.69 -0.67 -15.95
N TRP A 63 8.89 -1.51 -15.30
CA TRP A 63 7.83 -2.28 -15.92
C TRP A 63 6.50 -1.81 -15.35
N MET A 64 5.53 -1.48 -16.22
CA MET A 64 4.21 -1.06 -15.77
C MET A 64 3.15 -2.02 -16.25
N ASP A 65 2.64 -2.84 -15.33
CA ASP A 65 1.55 -3.77 -15.57
C ASP A 65 0.30 -3.37 -14.77
N MET A 66 -0.68 -2.81 -15.48
CA MET A 66 -1.95 -2.42 -14.89
C MET A 66 -2.76 -3.63 -14.39
N ALA A 67 -2.64 -4.80 -15.03
CA ALA A 67 -3.34 -6.00 -14.58
C ALA A 67 -2.78 -6.46 -13.23
N HIS A 68 -1.45 -6.44 -13.07
CA HIS A 68 -0.81 -6.70 -11.79
C HIS A 68 -1.29 -5.74 -10.69
N ILE A 69 -1.30 -4.43 -10.97
CA ILE A 69 -1.74 -3.40 -10.01
C ILE A 69 -3.17 -3.68 -9.56
N VAL A 70 -4.10 -3.85 -10.50
CA VAL A 70 -5.52 -4.10 -10.19
C VAL A 70 -5.70 -5.39 -9.40
N GLN A 71 -5.02 -6.49 -9.80
CA GLN A 71 -5.09 -7.76 -9.08
C GLN A 71 -4.59 -7.64 -7.63
N CYS A 72 -3.46 -6.99 -7.41
CA CYS A 72 -2.91 -6.82 -6.07
C CYS A 72 -3.82 -5.97 -5.18
N LEU A 73 -4.36 -4.87 -5.70
CA LEU A 73 -5.27 -4.02 -4.94
C LEU A 73 -6.61 -4.72 -4.65
N ASN A 74 -7.14 -5.51 -5.59
CA ASN A 74 -8.34 -6.32 -5.35
C ASN A 74 -8.12 -7.39 -4.27
N LYS A 75 -6.97 -8.07 -4.29
CA LYS A 75 -6.60 -9.04 -3.24
C LYS A 75 -6.45 -8.36 -1.88
N LEU A 76 -5.85 -7.17 -1.84
CA LEU A 76 -5.73 -6.37 -0.63
C LEU A 76 -7.09 -5.93 -0.10
N ASP A 77 -7.98 -5.43 -0.96
CA ASP A 77 -9.34 -5.02 -0.61
C ASP A 77 -10.17 -6.18 -0.05
N ALA A 78 -10.08 -7.35 -0.70
CA ALA A 78 -10.73 -8.56 -0.23
C ALA A 78 -10.11 -9.08 1.08
N GLY A 79 -8.82 -8.83 1.32
CA GLY A 79 -8.10 -9.33 2.50
C GLY A 79 -7.91 -10.85 2.46
N VAL A 80 -7.56 -11.39 1.29
CA VAL A 80 -7.40 -12.83 1.08
C VAL A 80 -6.21 -13.42 1.86
N SER A 81 -6.23 -14.73 2.12
CA SER A 81 -5.15 -15.46 2.79
C SER A 81 -3.93 -15.74 1.91
N GLU A 82 -4.00 -15.41 0.61
CA GLU A 82 -2.87 -15.51 -0.31
C GLU A 82 -1.68 -14.70 0.24
N LYS A 83 -0.47 -15.27 0.13
CA LYS A 83 0.75 -14.63 0.60
C LYS A 83 1.51 -13.99 -0.56
N VAL A 84 2.09 -12.83 -0.29
CA VAL A 84 2.97 -12.10 -1.20
C VAL A 84 4.34 -11.96 -0.55
N GLN A 85 5.38 -12.04 -1.38
CA GLN A 85 6.76 -11.78 -0.97
C GLN A 85 7.10 -10.32 -1.27
N LEU A 86 7.48 -9.60 -0.22
CA LEU A 86 7.88 -8.20 -0.27
C LEU A 86 9.37 -8.11 0.01
N VAL A 87 10.10 -7.35 -0.81
CA VAL A 87 11.56 -7.20 -0.70
C VAL A 87 11.89 -5.72 -0.65
N SER A 88 12.75 -5.33 0.28
CA SER A 88 13.27 -3.96 0.34
C SER A 88 14.20 -3.65 -0.84
N ARG A 89 14.34 -2.37 -1.17
CA ARG A 89 15.16 -1.94 -2.32
C ARG A 89 16.64 -2.31 -2.22
N ASP A 90 17.15 -2.38 -0.99
CA ASP A 90 18.52 -2.82 -0.70
C ASP A 90 18.66 -4.36 -0.69
N GLY A 91 17.56 -5.11 -0.83
CA GLY A 91 17.53 -6.57 -0.82
C GLY A 91 17.73 -7.21 0.55
N ASN A 92 17.95 -6.42 1.60
CA ASN A 92 18.30 -6.93 2.92
C ASN A 92 17.09 -7.45 3.72
N ASN A 93 15.88 -6.97 3.41
CA ASN A 93 14.66 -7.35 4.10
C ASN A 93 13.73 -8.08 3.14
N LEU A 94 13.35 -9.30 3.52
CA LEU A 94 12.35 -10.12 2.82
C LEU A 94 11.24 -10.47 3.79
N LEU A 95 10.01 -10.11 3.45
CA LEU A 95 8.82 -10.41 4.24
C LEU A 95 7.83 -11.23 3.41
N ILE A 96 7.31 -12.30 3.98
CA ILE A 96 6.21 -13.07 3.40
C ILE A 96 4.98 -12.81 4.24
N VAL A 97 3.98 -12.13 3.66
CA VAL A 97 2.82 -11.60 4.38
C VAL A 97 1.55 -11.90 3.61
N SER A 98 0.42 -12.13 4.29
CA SER A 98 -0.86 -12.31 3.60
C SER A 98 -1.49 -10.98 3.21
N TYR A 99 -2.32 -10.95 2.16
CA TYR A 99 -3.12 -9.76 1.84
C TYR A 99 -4.06 -9.38 2.98
N GLY A 100 -4.55 -10.35 3.77
CA GLY A 100 -5.32 -10.11 4.99
C GLY A 100 -4.52 -9.37 6.07
N ASP A 101 -3.24 -9.70 6.27
CA ASP A 101 -2.36 -8.98 7.20
C ASP A 101 -2.09 -7.56 6.70
N LEU A 102 -1.78 -7.40 5.41
CA LEU A 102 -1.55 -6.09 4.79
C LEU A 102 -2.78 -5.18 4.92
N ARG A 103 -3.98 -5.73 4.72
CA ARG A 103 -5.24 -4.99 4.90
C ARG A 103 -5.40 -4.51 6.34
N ARG A 104 -5.09 -5.38 7.32
CA ARG A 104 -5.12 -5.00 8.75
C ARG A 104 -4.12 -3.88 9.03
N CYS A 105 -2.89 -4.00 8.56
CA CYS A 105 -1.86 -2.97 8.69
C CYS A 105 -2.33 -1.63 8.11
N LEU A 106 -2.91 -1.66 6.90
CA LEU A 106 -3.41 -0.46 6.22
C LEU A 106 -4.51 0.25 7.03
N GLU A 107 -5.50 -0.50 7.51
CA GLU A 107 -6.61 0.08 8.27
C GLU A 107 -6.15 0.59 9.64
N THR A 108 -5.27 -0.14 10.33
CA THR A 108 -4.68 0.29 11.60
C THR A 108 -3.91 1.59 11.43
N ALA A 109 -2.95 1.63 10.50
CA ALA A 109 -2.13 2.81 10.24
C ALA A 109 -2.97 4.02 9.81
N PHE A 110 -3.96 3.82 8.95
CA PHE A 110 -4.86 4.90 8.54
C PHE A 110 -5.71 5.44 9.70
N ARG A 111 -6.22 4.54 10.56
CA ARG A 111 -7.01 4.92 11.73
C ARG A 111 -6.19 5.74 12.71
N GLU A 112 -4.96 5.33 13.01
CA GLU A 112 -4.07 6.05 13.91
C GLU A 112 -3.88 7.51 13.45
N LEU A 113 -3.57 7.70 12.16
CA LEU A 113 -3.44 9.03 11.55
C LEU A 113 -4.73 9.85 11.62
N SER A 114 -5.88 9.19 11.46
CA SER A 114 -7.20 9.85 11.51
C SER A 114 -7.58 10.27 12.93
N THR A 115 -7.02 9.62 13.95
CA THR A 115 -7.28 9.91 15.37
C THR A 115 -6.23 10.82 16.01
N MET A 116 -5.15 11.16 15.30
CA MET A 116 -4.15 12.10 15.81
C MET A 116 -4.79 13.48 16.02
N PRO A 117 -4.60 14.10 17.20
CA PRO A 117 -5.16 15.42 17.47
C PRO A 117 -4.58 16.44 16.49
N SER A 118 -5.46 17.16 15.80
CA SER A 118 -5.08 18.16 14.81
C SER A 118 -4.39 19.34 15.49
N VAL A 119 -3.07 19.44 15.35
CA VAL A 119 -2.32 20.66 15.69
C VAL A 119 -2.47 21.63 14.51
N VAL A 120 -3.65 22.24 14.39
CA VAL A 120 -4.04 23.32 13.45
C VAL A 120 -3.63 23.10 11.98
N PRO A 121 -4.59 22.95 11.04
CA PRO A 121 -4.26 22.83 9.62
C PRO A 121 -3.45 24.05 9.14
N ARG A 122 -2.20 23.82 8.71
CA ARG A 122 -1.44 24.80 7.92
C ARG A 122 -1.59 24.38 6.46
N HIS A 123 -2.45 25.08 5.73
CA HIS A 123 -2.54 24.96 4.28
C HIS A 123 -1.66 26.03 3.63
#